data_AF-A0A1B6YC78-F1
#
_entry.id   AF-A0A1B6YC78-F1
#
_cell.length_a   1.000
_cell.length_b   1.000
_cell.length_c   1.000
_cell.angle_alpha   90.00
_cell.angle_beta   90.00
_cell.angle_gamma   90.00
#
_symmetry.space_group_name_H-M   'P 1'
#
loop_
_entity.id
_entity.type
_entity.pdbx_description
1 polymer ?
#
loop_
_entity_poly.entity_id
_entity_poly.type
_entity_poly.pdbx_seq_one_letter_code
_entity_poly.pdbx_strand_id
1 'polypeptide(L)'
;MKYLKIEDNKAFFIKDKAQPEDWTEIDKIEKEDLLKLLNFATEVDFEMDDYDEITLGHKAHQIIYKSLHEKLSTFLSNKDRFKDQTESLYKEELEKYQ
;
A
#
# COMPACT_ATOMS: atom_id res chain seq x y z
N MET A 1 -0.94 4.26 8.43
CA MET A 1 0.48 3.98 8.77
C MET A 1 1.26 3.76 7.48
N LYS A 2 2.43 4.38 7.34
CA LYS A 2 3.18 4.36 6.07
C LYS A 2 4.02 3.08 5.94
N TYR A 3 3.85 2.36 4.84
CA TYR A 3 4.55 1.09 4.56
C TYR A 3 5.58 1.21 3.43
N LEU A 4 5.38 2.18 2.54
CA LEU A 4 6.31 2.51 1.47
C LEU A 4 6.66 3.99 1.58
N LYS A 5 7.96 4.31 1.58
CA LYS A 5 8.45 5.69 1.63
C LYS A 5 9.55 5.93 0.60
N ILE A 6 9.69 7.19 0.18
CA ILE A 6 10.79 7.66 -0.65
C ILE A 6 11.64 8.63 0.17
N GLU A 7 12.93 8.34 0.31
CA GLU A 7 13.86 9.16 1.08
C GLU A 7 15.24 9.12 0.41
N ASP A 8 15.92 10.27 0.30
CA ASP A 8 17.29 10.38 -0.24
C ASP A 8 17.52 9.68 -1.59
N ASN A 9 16.63 9.89 -2.57
CA ASN A 9 16.69 9.23 -3.89
C ASN A 9 16.50 7.71 -3.91
N LYS A 10 16.03 7.13 -2.80
CA LYS A 10 15.79 5.71 -2.64
C LYS A 10 14.40 5.44 -2.08
N ALA A 11 13.77 4.42 -2.62
CA ALA A 11 12.55 3.88 -2.05
C ALA A 11 12.86 2.81 -1.00
N PHE A 12 12.05 2.80 0.05
CA PHE A 12 12.12 1.86 1.16
C PHE A 12 10.74 1.29 1.48
N PHE A 13 10.73 0.11 2.10
CA PHE A 13 9.52 -0.56 2.58
C PHE A 13 9.75 -1.17 3.97
N ILE A 14 8.65 -1.38 4.69
CA ILE A 14 8.65 -2.07 5.99
C ILE A 14 8.38 -3.56 5.76
N LYS A 15 9.26 -4.43 6.27
CA LYS A 15 9.07 -5.89 6.24
C LYS A 15 8.12 -6.39 7.32
N ASP A 16 8.16 -5.76 8.49
CA ASP A 16 7.40 -6.20 9.66
C ASP A 16 6.71 -5.03 10.36
N LYS A 17 5.38 -5.12 10.51
CA LYS A 17 4.59 -4.09 11.21
C LYS A 17 4.97 -3.93 12.69
N ALA A 18 5.58 -4.95 13.30
CA ALA A 18 6.09 -4.87 14.66
C ALA A 18 7.38 -4.03 14.78
N GLN A 19 8.07 -3.78 13.66
CA GLN A 19 9.31 -3.01 13.60
C GLN A 19 9.18 -1.87 12.57
N PRO A 20 8.43 -0.80 12.91
CA PRO A 20 8.13 0.28 11.96
C PRO A 20 9.31 1.20 11.63
N GLU A 21 10.41 1.05 12.36
CA GLU A 21 11.66 1.78 12.12
C GLU A 21 12.63 0.98 11.22
N ASP A 22 12.35 -0.30 10.94
CA ASP A 22 13.19 -1.14 10.09
C ASP A 22 12.79 -1.00 8.62
N TRP A 23 13.40 -0.01 7.97
CA TRP A 23 13.21 0.31 6.56
C TRP A 23 14.22 -0.44 5.69
N THR A 24 13.74 -1.31 4.83
CA THR A 24 14.56 -2.00 3.83
C THR A 24 14.45 -1.32 2.48
N GLU A 25 15.56 -1.20 1.75
CA GLU A 25 15.56 -0.69 0.37
C GLU A 25 14.67 -1.55 -0.54
N ILE A 26 13.88 -0.90 -1.41
CA ILE A 26 12.90 -1.56 -2.29
C ILE A 26 13.54 -2.57 -3.26
N ASP A 27 14.84 -2.42 -3.57
CA ASP A 27 15.58 -3.31 -4.46
C ASP A 27 15.81 -4.70 -3.86
N LYS A 28 15.82 -4.82 -2.53
CA LYS A 28 15.94 -6.06 -1.77
C LYS A 28 14.60 -6.73 -1.49
N ILE A 29 13.53 -6.29 -2.15
CA ILE A 29 12.21 -6.87 -1.94
C ILE A 29 12.12 -8.28 -2.49
N GLU A 30 11.69 -9.21 -1.65
CA GLU A 30 11.50 -10.61 -2.04
C GLU A 30 10.01 -10.98 -2.13
N LYS A 31 9.72 -12.15 -2.69
CA LYS A 31 8.34 -12.64 -2.85
C LYS A 31 7.59 -12.70 -1.52
N GLU A 32 8.25 -13.08 -0.44
CA GLU A 32 7.65 -13.17 0.89
C GLU A 32 7.28 -11.79 1.43
N ASP A 33 8.12 -10.78 1.17
CA ASP A 33 7.88 -9.39 1.55
C ASP A 33 6.67 -8.82 0.82
N LEU A 34 6.50 -9.12 -0.48
CA LEU A 34 5.32 -8.73 -1.25
C LEU A 34 4.02 -9.27 -0.65
N LEU A 35 4.03 -10.54 -0.24
CA LEU A 35 2.88 -11.17 0.41
C LEU A 35 2.57 -10.51 1.76
N LYS A 36 3.60 -10.16 2.54
CA LYS A 36 3.44 -9.43 3.80
C LYS A 36 2.84 -8.03 3.59
N LEU A 37 3.35 -7.27 2.62
CA LEU A 37 2.81 -5.94 2.29
C LEU A 37 1.33 -6.02 1.88
N LEU A 38 0.97 -7.03 1.08
CA LEU A 38 -0.44 -7.25 0.70
C LEU A 38 -1.32 -7.59 1.91
N ASN A 39 -0.82 -8.41 2.83
CA ASN A 39 -1.52 -8.70 4.09
C ASN A 39 -1.70 -7.42 4.91
N PHE A 40 -0.68 -6.57 5.02
CA PHE A 40 -0.76 -5.30 5.73
C PHE A 40 -1.79 -4.36 5.10
N ALA A 41 -1.84 -4.27 3.77
CA ALA A 41 -2.86 -3.50 3.03
C ALA A 41 -4.29 -4.00 3.28
N THR A 42 -4.44 -5.27 3.65
CA THR A 42 -5.75 -5.88 3.93
C THR A 42 -6.20 -5.61 5.37
N GLU A 43 -5.31 -5.51 6.35
CA GLU A 43 -5.66 -5.40 7.78
C GLU A 43 -5.92 -3.96 8.26
N VAL A 44 -5.17 -2.96 7.81
CA VAL A 44 -5.13 -1.60 8.40
C VAL A 44 -5.06 -0.48 7.37
N ASP A 45 -5.13 0.78 7.81
CA ASP A 45 -4.81 1.98 7.02
C ASP A 45 -3.37 1.91 6.50
N PHE A 46 -3.26 1.56 5.22
CA PHE A 46 -2.01 1.37 4.51
C PHE A 46 -1.71 2.60 3.68
N GLU A 47 -0.70 3.36 4.10
CA GLU A 47 -0.25 4.56 3.40
C GLU A 47 1.06 4.30 2.66
N MET A 48 1.23 5.00 1.54
CA MET A 48 2.43 4.98 0.71
C MET A 48 2.76 6.40 0.29
N ASP A 49 4.04 6.71 0.09
CA ASP A 49 4.43 7.94 -0.61
C ASP A 49 4.03 7.87 -2.09
N ASP A 50 3.54 8.98 -2.64
CA ASP A 50 3.31 9.10 -4.06
C ASP A 50 4.61 8.90 -4.84
N TYR A 51 4.51 8.20 -5.96
CA TYR A 51 5.64 8.03 -6.86
C TYR A 51 6.04 9.38 -7.48
N ASP A 52 7.29 9.78 -7.27
CA ASP A 52 7.87 10.99 -7.86
C ASP A 52 9.25 10.67 -8.48
N GLU A 53 9.37 10.88 -9.79
CA GLU A 53 10.58 10.58 -10.57
C GLU A 53 11.78 11.48 -10.23
N ILE A 54 11.51 12.67 -9.70
CA ILE A 54 12.52 13.67 -9.34
C ILE A 54 13.16 13.28 -8.01
N THR A 55 12.35 12.78 -7.06
CA THR A 55 12.80 12.37 -5.73
C THR A 55 13.38 10.96 -5.68
N LEU A 56 13.19 10.14 -6.72
CA LEU A 56 13.64 8.76 -6.78
C LEU A 56 14.65 8.57 -7.92
N GLY A 57 15.86 9.12 -7.80
CA GLY A 57 16.87 9.09 -8.87
C GLY A 57 17.37 7.69 -9.31
N HIS A 58 17.16 6.64 -8.51
CA HIS A 58 17.65 5.30 -8.84
C HIS A 58 16.67 4.51 -9.71
N LYS A 59 17.03 4.27 -10.99
CA LYS A 59 16.17 3.61 -11.99
C LYS A 59 15.56 2.27 -11.56
N ALA A 60 16.33 1.42 -10.87
CA ALA A 60 15.79 0.14 -10.41
C ALA A 60 14.70 0.35 -9.34
N HIS A 61 14.91 1.31 -8.43
CA HIS A 61 13.93 1.62 -7.39
C HIS A 61 12.69 2.25 -8.03
N GLN A 62 12.84 3.10 -9.05
CA GLN A 62 11.72 3.64 -9.82
C GLN A 62 10.82 2.55 -10.40
N ILE A 63 11.42 1.58 -11.10
CA ILE A 63 10.66 0.49 -11.75
C ILE A 63 9.91 -0.34 -10.70
N ILE A 64 10.59 -0.74 -9.63
CA ILE A 64 10.01 -1.59 -8.59
C ILE A 64 8.92 -0.83 -7.82
N TYR A 65 9.23 0.38 -7.36
CA TYR A 65 8.31 1.21 -6.59
C TYR A 65 7.06 1.57 -7.39
N LYS A 66 7.22 1.99 -8.66
CA LYS A 66 6.08 2.30 -9.52
C LYS A 66 5.14 1.11 -9.67
N SER A 67 5.70 -0.08 -9.95
CA SER A 67 4.89 -1.29 -10.11
C SER A 67 4.17 -1.69 -8.82
N LEU A 68 4.84 -1.58 -7.67
CA LEU A 68 4.26 -1.83 -6.36
C LEU A 68 3.15 -0.84 -6.03
N HIS A 69 3.44 0.45 -6.18
CA HIS A 69 2.52 1.53 -5.91
C HIS A 69 1.24 1.41 -6.74
N GLU A 70 1.35 1.18 -8.06
CA GLU A 70 0.19 0.97 -8.94
C GLU A 70 -0.64 -0.24 -8.50
N LYS A 71 0.00 -1.38 -8.20
CA LYS A 71 -0.71 -2.61 -7.79
C LYS A 71 -1.40 -2.45 -6.44
N LEU A 72 -0.71 -1.89 -5.46
CA LEU A 72 -1.24 -1.69 -4.11
C LEU A 72 -2.32 -0.60 -4.09
N SER A 73 -2.14 0.49 -4.83
CA SER A 73 -3.16 1.55 -4.96
C SER A 73 -4.42 1.00 -5.63
N THR A 74 -4.29 0.20 -6.69
CA THR A 74 -5.42 -0.49 -7.32
C THR A 74 -6.13 -1.44 -6.34
N PHE A 75 -5.36 -2.19 -5.54
CA PHE A 75 -5.92 -3.09 -4.53
C PHE A 75 -6.69 -2.33 -3.45
N LEU A 76 -6.11 -1.27 -2.90
CA LEU A 76 -6.74 -0.42 -1.88
C LEU A 76 -7.99 0.26 -2.40
N SER A 77 -7.96 0.82 -3.61
CA SER A 77 -9.14 1.43 -4.25
C SER A 77 -10.27 0.42 -4.44
N ASN A 78 -9.97 -0.82 -4.84
CA ASN A 78 -10.98 -1.86 -4.95
C ASN A 78 -11.55 -2.29 -3.59
N LYS A 79 -10.71 -2.36 -2.55
CA LYS A 79 -11.14 -2.66 -1.18
C LYS A 79 -12.06 -1.57 -0.63
N ASP A 80 -11.69 -0.31 -0.82
CA ASP A 80 -12.47 0.84 -0.40
C ASP A 80 -13.84 0.84 -1.10
N ARG A 81 -13.83 0.65 -2.43
CA ARG A 81 -15.07 0.48 -3.21
C ARG A 81 -15.92 -0.69 -2.74
N PHE A 82 -15.33 -1.82 -2.39
CA PHE A 82 -16.08 -2.97 -1.87
C PHE A 82 -16.71 -2.65 -0.52
N LYS A 83 -15.99 -1.95 0.36
CA LYS A 83 -16.49 -1.51 1.66
C LYS A 83 -17.64 -0.51 1.51
N ASP A 84 -17.48 0.50 0.68
CA ASP A 84 -18.54 1.47 0.35
C ASP A 84 -19.78 0.78 -0.23
N GLN A 85 -19.60 -0.17 -1.14
CA GLN A 85 -20.72 -0.93 -1.71
C GLN A 85 -21.46 -1.74 -0.63
N THR A 86 -20.74 -2.37 0.30
CA THR A 86 -21.39 -3.07 1.42
C THR A 86 -22.11 -2.10 2.36
N GLU A 87 -21.49 -0.98 2.75
CA GLU A 87 -22.14 0.00 3.63
C GLU A 87 -23.39 0.61 2.98
N SER A 88 -23.36 0.90 1.68
CA SER A 88 -24.52 1.39 0.94
C SER A 88 -25.64 0.35 0.86
N LEU A 89 -25.31 -0.92 0.58
CA LEU A 89 -26.28 -2.02 0.50
C LEU A 89 -26.97 -2.24 1.85
N TYR A 90 -26.19 -2.30 2.93
CA TYR A 90 -26.73 -2.45 4.28
C TYR A 90 -27.54 -1.24 4.74
N LYS A 91 -27.23 -0.02 4.27
CA LYS A 91 -28.04 1.18 4.55
C LYS A 91 -29.43 1.08 3.94
N GLU A 92 -29.52 0.72 2.66
CA GLU A 92 -30.80 0.55 1.96
C GLU A 92 -31.67 -0.55 2.59
N GLU A 93 -31.05 -1.62 3.08
CA GLU A 93 -31.77 -2.71 3.72
C GLU A 93 -32.17 -2.38 5.16
N LEU A 94 -31.38 -1.61 5.91
CA LEU A 94 -31.76 -1.10 7.23
C LEU A 94 -32.91 -0.08 7.15
N GLU A 95 -32.91 0.80 6.14
CA GLU A 95 -34.02 1.76 5.92
C GLU A 95 -35.36 1.06 5.63
N LYS A 96 -35.35 -0.16 5.08
CA LYS A 96 -36.58 -0.95 4.86
C LYS A 96 -37.19 -1.55 6.13
N TYR A 97 -36.45 -1.55 7.24
CA TYR A 97 -36.94 -2.02 8.54
C TYR A 97 -37.28 -0.87 9.50
N GLN A 98 -37.17 0.40 9.07
CA GLN A 98 -37.78 1.56 9.75
C GLN A 98 -39.18 1.85 9.19
#